data_AF-A0A953SKL2-F1
#
_entry.id   AF-A0A953SKL2-F1
#
_cell.length_a   1.000
_cell.length_b   1.000
_cell.length_c   1.000
_cell.angle_alpha   90.00
_cell.angle_beta   90.00
_cell.angle_gamma   90.00
#
_symmetry.space_group_name_H-M   'P 1'
#
loop_
_entity.id
_entity.type
_entity.pdbx_description
1 polymer ?
#
loop_
_entity_poly.entity_id
_entity_poly.type
_entity_poly.pdbx_seq_one_letter_code
_entity_poly.pdbx_strand_id
1 'polypeptide(L)'
;LEVMPNNDWVATTPTSYTVTVGDGSCDLKRDFGNVCLGGGCARTIGYWGNSQGKSKINDGGSANPELSMLRALNLRKSDGAHFDPTGVDSFQSWLRGANATKMAYMLSAQLSAMALNVEGGYVSENDVVYAPGVGNRGPGNHFITIADLMAAADRAPGDGLGADGYTPSGDPNRAVQELRKNALDAANNNEAFVNREPCCFQSPY
;
A
#
# COMPACT_ATOMS: atom_id res chain seq x y z
N LEU A 1 3.92 -32.39 13.94
CA LEU A 1 4.25 -31.07 14.52
C LEU A 1 3.43 -30.07 13.73
N GLU A 2 2.51 -29.36 14.37
CA GLU A 2 1.77 -28.28 13.71
C GLU A 2 2.73 -27.08 13.64
N VAL A 3 3.09 -26.68 12.42
CA VAL A 3 4.04 -25.60 12.17
C VAL A 3 3.23 -24.34 11.94
N MET A 4 3.57 -23.24 12.64
CA MET A 4 2.94 -21.96 12.34
C MET A 4 3.19 -21.60 10.88
N PRO A 5 2.16 -21.13 10.16
CA PRO A 5 2.37 -20.50 8.86
C PRO A 5 3.46 -19.40 8.98
N ASN A 6 4.28 -19.22 7.95
CA ASN A 6 5.26 -18.15 7.92
C ASN A 6 4.57 -16.76 7.96
N ASN A 7 5.36 -15.67 8.06
CA ASN A 7 4.83 -14.31 8.17
C ASN A 7 3.97 -13.84 6.98
N ASP A 8 3.88 -14.63 5.90
CA ASP A 8 3.09 -14.31 4.72
C ASP A 8 1.60 -14.68 4.91
N TRP A 9 1.24 -15.38 5.99
CA TRP A 9 -0.14 -15.75 6.26
C TRP A 9 -0.81 -14.83 7.27
N VAL A 10 -1.98 -14.33 6.90
CA VAL A 10 -2.84 -13.50 7.76
C VAL A 10 -4.11 -14.25 8.09
N ALA A 11 -4.43 -14.37 9.38
CA ALA A 11 -5.70 -14.94 9.84
C ALA A 11 -6.87 -14.03 9.43
N THR A 12 -7.91 -14.63 8.85
CA THR A 12 -9.16 -13.96 8.42
C THR A 12 -10.33 -14.28 9.36
N THR A 13 -10.10 -15.14 10.35
CA THR A 13 -11.02 -15.48 11.43
C THR A 13 -10.29 -15.36 12.79
N PRO A 14 -10.99 -15.41 13.93
CA PRO A 14 -10.35 -15.57 15.23
C PRO A 14 -9.30 -16.68 15.23
N THR A 15 -8.16 -16.41 15.83
CA THR A 15 -7.05 -17.36 15.99
C THR A 15 -7.27 -18.34 17.14
N SER A 16 -8.34 -18.17 17.91
CA SER A 16 -8.77 -19.10 18.95
C SER A 16 -10.29 -19.03 19.18
N TYR A 17 -10.86 -20.15 19.65
CA TYR A 17 -12.24 -20.22 20.11
C TYR A 17 -12.27 -20.98 21.44
N THR A 18 -13.02 -20.46 22.40
CA THR A 18 -13.39 -21.23 23.59
C THR A 18 -14.64 -22.05 23.26
N VAL A 19 -14.61 -23.34 23.56
CA VAL A 19 -15.75 -24.25 23.38
C VAL A 19 -16.13 -24.90 24.70
N THR A 20 -17.43 -24.98 24.97
CA THR A 20 -17.97 -25.72 26.12
C THR A 20 -18.52 -27.04 25.60
N VAL A 21 -17.98 -28.15 26.10
CA VAL A 21 -18.44 -29.49 25.75
C VAL A 21 -19.47 -29.92 26.79
N GLY A 22 -20.68 -30.27 26.34
CA GLY A 22 -21.75 -30.80 27.17
C GLY A 22 -22.09 -32.24 26.78
N ASP A 23 -22.78 -32.97 27.66
CA ASP A 23 -23.27 -34.30 27.34
C ASP A 23 -24.21 -34.22 26.11
N GLY A 24 -23.81 -34.91 25.02
CA GLY A 24 -24.55 -34.94 23.76
C GLY A 24 -24.09 -33.95 22.67
N SER A 25 -23.07 -33.11 22.91
CA SER A 25 -22.51 -32.25 21.85
C SER A 25 -21.49 -33.01 20.99
N CYS A 26 -21.93 -33.52 19.83
CA CYS A 26 -21.07 -34.28 18.91
C CYS A 26 -20.44 -33.44 17.79
N ASP A 27 -20.86 -32.18 17.59
CA ASP A 27 -20.36 -31.32 16.49
C ASP A 27 -20.18 -29.86 16.95
N LEU A 28 -19.00 -29.53 17.50
CA LEU A 28 -18.55 -28.16 17.69
C LEU A 28 -17.64 -27.77 16.51
N LYS A 29 -18.24 -27.50 15.35
CA LYS A 29 -17.47 -27.02 14.20
C LYS A 29 -17.05 -25.56 14.41
N ARG A 30 -15.75 -25.30 14.29
CA ARG A 30 -15.16 -23.95 14.21
C ARG A 30 -14.25 -23.92 13.00
N ASP A 31 -14.46 -22.91 12.17
CA ASP A 31 -13.67 -22.71 10.97
C ASP A 31 -12.59 -21.66 11.27
N PHE A 32 -11.36 -22.00 10.89
CA PHE A 32 -10.25 -21.07 10.81
C PHE A 32 -10.03 -20.70 9.34
N GLY A 33 -9.86 -19.42 9.08
CA GLY A 33 -9.54 -18.89 7.76
C GLY A 33 -8.23 -18.14 7.79
N ASN A 34 -7.47 -18.25 6.71
CA ASN A 34 -6.24 -17.53 6.47
C ASN A 34 -6.12 -17.17 5.00
N VAL A 35 -5.47 -16.06 4.73
CA VAL A 35 -5.07 -15.64 3.39
C VAL A 35 -3.56 -15.55 3.35
N CYS A 36 -2.98 -15.84 2.19
CA CYS A 36 -1.56 -15.62 2.00
C CYS A 36 -1.31 -14.33 1.23
N LEU A 37 -0.30 -13.60 1.65
CA LEU A 37 0.20 -12.41 1.00
C LEU A 37 1.33 -12.77 0.03
N GLY A 38 1.48 -12.00 -1.03
CA GLY A 38 2.55 -12.17 -2.00
C GLY A 38 2.66 -11.00 -2.96
N GLY A 39 3.35 -11.26 -4.06
CA GLY A 39 3.72 -10.20 -4.99
C GLY A 39 2.64 -9.86 -6.00
N GLY A 40 2.39 -8.56 -6.17
CA GLY A 40 1.47 -7.99 -7.16
C GLY A 40 2.18 -7.41 -8.38
N CYS A 41 3.41 -7.83 -8.67
CA CYS A 41 4.27 -7.30 -9.75
C CYS A 41 4.58 -5.78 -9.69
N ALA A 42 4.28 -5.13 -8.58
CA ALA A 42 4.51 -3.70 -8.35
C ALA A 42 5.99 -3.31 -8.46
N ARG A 43 6.24 -2.05 -8.75
CA ARG A 43 7.58 -1.45 -8.78
C ARG A 43 7.75 -0.47 -7.63
N THR A 44 8.91 -0.54 -7.00
CA THR A 44 9.25 0.28 -5.84
C THR A 44 9.50 1.74 -6.24
N ILE A 45 9.52 2.65 -5.26
CA ILE A 45 10.02 4.02 -5.44
C ILE A 45 11.38 4.04 -6.14
N GLY A 46 12.27 3.10 -5.80
CA GLY A 46 13.62 3.03 -6.39
C GLY A 46 13.61 2.71 -7.89
N TYR A 47 12.66 1.91 -8.36
CA TYR A 47 12.47 1.67 -9.79
C TYR A 47 12.05 2.94 -10.51
N TRP A 48 11.03 3.63 -10.00
CA TRP A 48 10.51 4.86 -10.61
C TRP A 48 11.53 6.02 -10.57
N GLY A 49 12.46 6.00 -9.61
CA GLY A 49 13.55 6.95 -9.47
C GLY A 49 14.79 6.71 -10.35
N ASN A 50 14.84 5.62 -11.13
CA ASN A 50 16.01 5.21 -11.93
C ASN A 50 15.78 5.26 -13.45
N SER A 51 16.78 4.88 -14.24
CA SER A 51 16.70 4.94 -15.71
C SER A 51 15.61 4.04 -16.31
N GLN A 52 15.29 2.91 -15.69
CA GLN A 52 14.21 2.01 -16.11
C GLN A 52 12.84 2.66 -15.89
N GLY A 53 12.62 3.26 -14.71
CA GLY A 53 11.42 4.04 -14.43
C GLY A 53 11.28 5.24 -15.38
N LYS A 54 12.39 5.93 -15.68
CA LYS A 54 12.41 7.02 -16.69
C LYS A 54 12.00 6.51 -18.07
N SER A 55 12.52 5.35 -18.49
CA SER A 55 12.14 4.75 -19.77
C SER A 55 10.66 4.43 -19.82
N LYS A 56 10.10 3.88 -18.73
CA LYS A 56 8.68 3.53 -18.65
C LYS A 56 7.78 4.77 -18.65
N ILE A 57 8.15 5.81 -17.92
CA ILE A 57 7.45 7.11 -17.93
C ILE A 57 7.45 7.77 -19.33
N ASN A 58 8.38 7.41 -20.23
CA ASN A 58 8.44 8.00 -21.58
C ASN A 58 7.96 7.04 -22.68
N ASP A 59 7.34 5.90 -22.33
CA ASP A 59 7.09 4.81 -23.28
C ASP A 59 6.07 5.18 -24.38
N GLY A 60 5.17 6.13 -24.12
CA GLY A 60 4.25 6.73 -25.10
C GLY A 60 4.87 7.80 -26.03
N GLY A 61 6.20 7.95 -26.02
CA GLY A 61 6.93 8.98 -26.80
C GLY A 61 6.98 10.36 -26.12
N SER A 62 6.36 10.51 -24.95
CA SER A 62 6.44 11.68 -24.08
C SER A 62 6.04 11.28 -22.66
N ALA A 63 6.60 11.94 -21.65
CA ALA A 63 6.18 11.80 -20.25
C ALA A 63 4.93 12.59 -19.86
N ASN A 64 4.34 13.33 -20.80
CA ASN A 64 3.24 14.23 -20.48
C ASN A 64 2.01 13.53 -19.89
N PRO A 65 1.56 12.35 -20.39
CA PRO A 65 0.43 11.63 -19.79
C PRO A 65 0.65 11.28 -18.31
N GLU A 66 1.79 10.66 -18.00
CA GLU A 66 2.16 10.17 -16.68
C GLU A 66 2.36 11.34 -15.72
N LEU A 67 3.08 12.39 -16.15
CA LEU A 67 3.26 13.59 -15.34
C LEU A 67 1.95 14.35 -15.14
N SER A 68 1.01 14.31 -16.11
CA SER A 68 -0.32 14.91 -15.94
C SER A 68 -1.17 14.17 -14.92
N MET A 69 -1.12 12.84 -14.92
CA MET A 69 -1.74 12.03 -13.89
C MET A 69 -1.16 12.36 -12.50
N LEU A 70 0.15 12.46 -12.38
CA LEU A 70 0.80 12.80 -11.11
C LEU A 70 0.44 14.21 -10.61
N ARG A 71 0.29 15.19 -11.51
CA ARG A 71 -0.18 16.54 -11.17
C ARG A 71 -1.65 16.60 -10.74
N ALA A 72 -2.45 15.58 -11.07
CA ALA A 72 -3.83 15.49 -10.60
C ALA A 72 -3.94 15.03 -9.14
N LEU A 73 -2.85 14.54 -8.56
CA LEU A 73 -2.76 14.13 -7.15
C LEU A 73 -2.28 15.30 -6.28
N ASN A 74 -2.60 15.25 -4.99
CA ASN A 74 -2.21 16.25 -4.00
C ASN A 74 -0.76 16.06 -3.50
N LEU A 75 0.19 15.75 -4.39
CA LEU A 75 1.58 15.47 -4.02
C LEU A 75 2.23 16.66 -3.31
N ARG A 76 3.10 16.38 -2.35
CA ARG A 76 3.71 17.37 -1.44
C ARG A 76 5.23 17.39 -1.50
N LYS A 77 5.81 18.56 -1.30
CA LYS A 77 7.24 18.77 -1.06
C LYS A 77 7.56 18.70 0.45
N SER A 78 8.84 18.81 0.80
CA SER A 78 9.31 18.76 2.19
C SER A 78 8.81 19.91 3.08
N ASP A 79 8.42 21.03 2.47
CA ASP A 79 7.81 22.20 3.11
C ASP A 79 6.27 22.17 3.12
N GLY A 80 5.67 21.11 2.57
CA GLY A 80 4.22 20.93 2.45
C GLY A 80 3.58 21.63 1.26
N ALA A 81 4.35 22.36 0.46
CA ALA A 81 3.85 22.92 -0.79
C ALA A 81 3.48 21.81 -1.78
N HIS A 82 2.56 22.10 -2.70
CA HIS A 82 2.23 21.18 -3.79
C HIS A 82 3.47 20.88 -4.66
N PHE A 83 3.53 19.64 -5.13
CA PHE A 83 4.52 19.18 -6.09
C PHE A 83 3.86 18.81 -7.41
N ASP A 84 4.01 19.70 -8.39
CA ASP A 84 3.48 19.51 -9.74
C ASP A 84 4.62 19.19 -10.71
N PRO A 85 4.94 17.90 -10.96
CA PRO A 85 6.09 17.57 -11.78
C PRO A 85 5.86 17.97 -13.25
N THR A 86 6.84 18.68 -13.82
CA THR A 86 6.82 19.13 -15.24
C THR A 86 7.88 18.44 -16.09
N GLY A 87 8.80 17.69 -15.47
CA GLY A 87 9.81 16.91 -16.18
C GLY A 87 10.28 15.71 -15.36
N VAL A 88 10.63 14.63 -16.06
CA VAL A 88 10.99 13.35 -15.43
C VAL A 88 12.21 13.49 -14.51
N ASP A 89 13.23 14.26 -14.90
CA ASP A 89 14.42 14.43 -14.08
C ASP A 89 14.12 15.17 -12.76
N SER A 90 13.24 16.18 -12.80
CA SER A 90 12.77 16.87 -11.59
C SER A 90 11.93 15.96 -10.71
N PHE A 91 11.07 15.14 -11.30
CA PHE A 91 10.29 14.13 -10.60
C PHE A 91 11.19 13.11 -9.90
N GLN A 92 12.16 12.55 -10.60
CA GLN A 92 13.07 11.56 -10.01
C GLN A 92 13.97 12.17 -8.93
N SER A 93 14.39 13.42 -9.07
CA SER A 93 15.14 14.11 -8.02
C SER A 93 14.29 14.36 -6.77
N TRP A 94 13.04 14.75 -6.95
CA TRP A 94 12.07 14.88 -5.85
C TRP A 94 11.85 13.51 -5.19
N LEU A 95 11.59 12.47 -5.98
CA LEU A 95 11.33 11.13 -5.48
C LEU A 95 12.47 10.57 -4.60
N ARG A 96 13.73 10.79 -5.00
CA ARG A 96 14.93 10.39 -4.24
C ARG A 96 15.14 11.18 -2.93
N GLY A 97 14.55 12.37 -2.81
CA GLY A 97 14.66 13.23 -1.63
C GLY A 97 13.60 12.96 -0.57
N ALA A 98 12.60 12.12 -0.87
CA ALA A 98 11.51 11.80 0.03
C ALA A 98 12.03 11.12 1.30
N ASN A 99 11.51 11.53 2.46
CA ASN A 99 11.92 11.00 3.76
C ASN A 99 10.78 11.04 4.77
N ALA A 100 10.80 10.12 5.73
CA ALA A 100 9.75 9.99 6.75
C ALA A 100 9.77 11.10 7.81
N THR A 101 10.81 11.93 7.90
CA THR A 101 10.77 13.12 8.78
C THR A 101 9.63 14.05 8.38
N LYS A 102 9.31 14.12 7.07
CA LYS A 102 8.17 14.83 6.51
C LYS A 102 7.15 13.82 5.97
N MET A 103 6.21 13.37 6.81
CA MET A 103 5.37 12.20 6.48
C MET A 103 4.52 12.42 5.23
N ALA A 104 3.90 13.58 5.05
CA ALA A 104 3.18 13.92 3.81
C ALA A 104 4.05 13.83 2.55
N TYR A 105 5.33 14.20 2.62
CA TYR A 105 6.26 14.05 1.49
C TYR A 105 6.58 12.57 1.21
N MET A 106 6.84 11.76 2.25
CA MET A 106 7.06 10.33 2.07
C MET A 106 5.80 9.61 1.55
N LEU A 107 4.63 9.98 2.06
CA LEU A 107 3.34 9.48 1.58
C LEU A 107 3.12 9.85 0.11
N SER A 108 3.44 11.08 -0.28
CA SER A 108 3.38 11.53 -1.67
C SER A 108 4.28 10.69 -2.58
N ALA A 109 5.50 10.38 -2.14
CA ALA A 109 6.42 9.54 -2.90
C ALA A 109 5.87 8.12 -3.11
N GLN A 110 5.35 7.49 -2.05
CA GLN A 110 4.74 6.16 -2.14
C GLN A 110 3.47 6.14 -3.01
N LEU A 111 2.63 7.16 -2.87
CA LEU A 111 1.44 7.33 -3.71
C LEU A 111 1.80 7.48 -5.18
N SER A 112 2.81 8.30 -5.51
CA SER A 112 3.26 8.48 -6.89
C SER A 112 3.77 7.19 -7.52
N ALA A 113 4.48 6.35 -6.76
CA ALA A 113 4.95 5.06 -7.22
C ALA A 113 3.78 4.09 -7.48
N MET A 114 2.77 4.06 -6.61
CA MET A 114 1.60 3.19 -6.82
C MET A 114 0.75 3.67 -8.00
N ALA A 115 0.56 4.98 -8.16
CA ALA A 115 -0.15 5.54 -9.31
C ALA A 115 0.53 5.15 -10.63
N LEU A 116 1.87 5.22 -10.69
CA LEU A 116 2.63 4.76 -11.86
C LEU A 116 2.61 3.22 -12.03
N ASN A 117 2.49 2.45 -10.94
CA ASN A 117 2.30 0.99 -11.03
C ASN A 117 0.96 0.63 -11.69
N VAL A 118 -0.09 1.36 -11.34
CA VAL A 118 -1.41 1.20 -11.95
C VAL A 118 -1.39 1.63 -13.42
N GLU A 119 -0.90 2.82 -13.70
CA GLU A 119 -0.82 3.37 -15.06
C GLU A 119 0.03 2.48 -15.98
N GLY A 120 1.21 2.07 -15.51
CA GLY A 120 2.14 1.23 -16.26
C GLY A 120 1.69 -0.23 -16.42
N GLY A 121 0.53 -0.61 -15.88
CA GLY A 121 -0.06 -1.95 -15.97
C GLY A 121 0.62 -3.02 -15.11
N TYR A 122 1.41 -2.61 -14.10
CA TYR A 122 2.04 -3.54 -13.16
C TYR A 122 1.08 -4.04 -12.10
N VAL A 123 0.10 -3.22 -11.71
CA VAL A 123 -0.88 -3.48 -10.64
C VAL A 123 -2.27 -3.07 -11.12
N SER A 124 -3.31 -3.78 -10.70
CA SER A 124 -4.69 -3.36 -10.92
C SER A 124 -5.21 -2.51 -9.76
N GLU A 125 -5.99 -1.47 -10.06
CA GLU A 125 -6.75 -0.71 -9.05
C GLU A 125 -7.65 -1.60 -8.17
N ASN A 126 -8.09 -2.74 -8.71
CA ASN A 126 -8.95 -3.70 -8.02
C ASN A 126 -8.17 -4.71 -7.18
N ASP A 127 -6.84 -4.74 -7.27
CA ASP A 127 -6.04 -5.62 -6.44
C ASP A 127 -6.23 -5.25 -4.96
N VAL A 128 -6.27 -6.28 -4.12
CA VAL A 128 -6.52 -6.15 -2.68
C VAL A 128 -5.21 -6.35 -1.95
N VAL A 129 -4.92 -5.43 -1.03
CA VAL A 129 -3.75 -5.51 -0.16
C VAL A 129 -4.16 -5.58 1.31
N TYR A 130 -3.33 -6.23 2.11
CA TYR A 130 -3.39 -6.18 3.55
C TYR A 130 -2.83 -4.85 4.05
N ALA A 131 -3.66 -4.08 4.76
CA ALA A 131 -3.37 -2.74 5.23
C ALA A 131 -4.06 -2.48 6.59
N PRO A 132 -3.65 -3.18 7.67
CA PRO A 132 -4.24 -2.99 8.99
C PRO A 132 -4.13 -1.53 9.44
N GLY A 133 -5.21 -1.02 10.02
CA GLY A 133 -5.32 0.38 10.49
C GLY A 133 -5.83 1.37 9.44
N VAL A 134 -5.76 1.06 8.14
CA VAL A 134 -6.33 1.89 7.07
C VAL A 134 -7.28 1.13 6.12
N GLY A 135 -7.45 -0.17 6.35
CA GLY A 135 -8.37 -0.99 5.59
C GLY A 135 -9.84 -0.61 5.79
N ASN A 136 -10.65 -0.96 4.80
CA ASN A 136 -12.07 -0.63 4.75
C ASN A 136 -12.94 -1.87 4.41
N ARG A 137 -12.32 -3.04 4.27
CA ARG A 137 -13.00 -4.26 3.88
C ARG A 137 -12.36 -5.51 4.48
N GLY A 138 -13.10 -6.61 4.35
CA GLY A 138 -12.69 -7.91 4.86
C GLY A 138 -12.69 -7.95 6.39
N PRO A 139 -12.21 -9.06 6.96
CA PRO A 139 -12.16 -9.25 8.41
C PRO A 139 -11.37 -8.12 9.09
N GLY A 140 -11.95 -7.56 10.15
CA GLY A 140 -11.33 -6.48 10.92
C GLY A 140 -11.09 -5.18 10.17
N ASN A 141 -11.63 -5.02 8.95
CA ASN A 141 -11.29 -3.93 8.04
C ASN A 141 -9.77 -3.80 7.86
N HIS A 142 -9.09 -4.94 7.68
CA HIS A 142 -7.63 -4.97 7.48
C HIS A 142 -7.21 -5.06 6.03
N PHE A 143 -8.16 -5.08 5.09
CA PHE A 143 -7.88 -5.13 3.67
C PHE A 143 -8.41 -3.87 2.99
N ILE A 144 -7.82 -3.52 1.85
CA ILE A 144 -8.21 -2.37 1.03
C ILE A 144 -7.86 -2.62 -0.42
N THR A 145 -8.61 -2.02 -1.35
CA THR A 145 -8.22 -2.02 -2.77
C THR A 145 -7.10 -1.02 -3.01
N ILE A 146 -6.30 -1.20 -4.06
CA ILE A 146 -5.32 -0.19 -4.48
C ILE A 146 -6.01 1.15 -4.78
N ALA A 147 -7.18 1.12 -5.44
CA ALA A 147 -7.98 2.32 -5.70
C ALA A 147 -8.31 3.10 -4.41
N ASP A 148 -8.87 2.40 -3.42
CA ASP A 148 -9.29 3.01 -2.16
C ASP A 148 -8.08 3.50 -1.35
N LEU A 149 -6.96 2.76 -1.37
CA LEU A 149 -5.74 3.15 -0.67
C LEU A 149 -5.12 4.41 -1.27
N MET A 150 -5.03 4.49 -2.60
CA MET A 150 -4.58 5.70 -3.29
C MET A 150 -5.52 6.88 -3.01
N ALA A 151 -6.83 6.65 -3.04
CA ALA A 151 -7.83 7.65 -2.71
C ALA A 151 -7.72 8.16 -1.27
N ALA A 152 -7.51 7.25 -0.31
CA ALA A 152 -7.35 7.61 1.09
C ALA A 152 -6.06 8.41 1.32
N ALA A 153 -4.95 8.03 0.67
CA ALA A 153 -3.70 8.77 0.73
C ALA A 153 -3.86 10.18 0.14
N ASP A 154 -4.48 10.29 -1.04
CA ASP A 154 -4.60 11.54 -1.78
C ASP A 154 -5.59 12.53 -1.13
N ARG A 155 -6.80 12.08 -0.80
CA ARG A 155 -7.95 12.96 -0.55
C ARG A 155 -8.87 12.58 0.62
N ALA A 156 -8.44 11.69 1.52
CA ALA A 156 -9.23 11.42 2.72
C ALA A 156 -9.49 12.72 3.51
N PRO A 157 -10.74 12.97 3.94
CA PRO A 157 -11.06 14.16 4.74
C PRO A 157 -10.26 14.19 6.04
N GLY A 158 -9.65 15.34 6.34
CA GLY A 158 -8.95 15.61 7.60
C GLY A 158 -7.47 15.24 7.62
N ASP A 159 -7.04 14.19 6.92
CA ASP A 159 -5.69 13.63 7.04
C ASP A 159 -5.06 13.18 5.71
N GLY A 160 -5.79 13.17 4.60
CA GLY A 160 -5.26 12.91 3.27
C GLY A 160 -4.35 14.04 2.81
N LEU A 161 -3.49 13.80 1.82
CA LEU A 161 -2.53 14.79 1.35
C LEU A 161 -3.20 16.12 0.93
N GLY A 162 -4.40 16.07 0.36
CA GLY A 162 -5.19 17.26 0.01
C GLY A 162 -5.69 18.06 1.22
N ALA A 163 -5.96 17.39 2.34
CA ALA A 163 -6.45 18.01 3.58
C ALA A 163 -5.29 18.47 4.49
N ASP A 164 -4.22 17.68 4.57
CA ASP A 164 -3.05 17.94 5.39
C ASP A 164 -1.76 17.63 4.63
N GLY A 165 -1.19 18.68 4.04
CA GLY A 165 0.02 18.57 3.24
C GLY A 165 1.33 18.64 4.02
N TYR A 166 1.29 18.91 5.33
CA TYR A 166 2.49 19.18 6.12
C TYR A 166 2.41 18.58 7.53
N THR A 167 2.86 17.34 7.66
CA THR A 167 2.76 16.54 8.89
C THR A 167 4.14 16.25 9.52
N PRO A 168 4.79 17.24 10.18
CA PRO A 168 6.03 17.03 10.91
C PRO A 168 5.80 16.19 12.20
N SER A 169 6.87 15.93 12.96
CA SER A 169 6.73 15.32 14.29
C SER A 169 5.84 16.16 15.20
N GLY A 170 4.95 15.50 15.95
CA GLY A 170 3.96 16.15 16.83
C GLY A 170 2.66 16.54 16.15
N ASP A 171 2.57 16.41 14.82
CA ASP A 171 1.33 16.62 14.08
C ASP A 171 0.32 15.48 14.38
N PRO A 172 -0.96 15.79 14.65
CA PRO A 172 -1.98 14.79 15.01
C PRO A 172 -2.28 13.79 13.88
N ASN A 173 -2.15 14.19 12.61
CA ASN A 173 -2.46 13.37 11.45
C ASN A 173 -1.27 12.53 10.97
N ARG A 174 -0.06 12.83 11.47
CA ARG A 174 1.16 12.10 11.10
C ARG A 174 1.00 10.58 11.24
N ALA A 175 0.40 10.11 12.32
CA ALA A 175 0.25 8.67 12.58
C ALA A 175 -0.64 7.99 11.53
N VAL A 176 -1.73 8.64 11.11
CA VAL A 176 -2.62 8.09 10.08
C VAL A 176 -1.96 8.13 8.70
N GLN A 177 -1.27 9.21 8.36
CA GLN A 177 -0.49 9.26 7.12
C GLN A 177 0.64 8.22 7.09
N GLU A 178 1.25 7.90 8.23
CA GLU A 178 2.26 6.85 8.36
C GLU A 178 1.68 5.46 8.08
N LEU A 179 0.48 5.17 8.57
CA LEU A 179 -0.20 3.91 8.26
C LEU A 179 -0.47 3.78 6.74
N ARG A 180 -0.94 4.84 6.08
CA ARG A 180 -1.17 4.85 4.63
C ARG A 180 0.13 4.72 3.84
N LYS A 181 1.17 5.43 4.28
CA LYS A 181 2.53 5.33 3.71
C LYS A 181 2.98 3.89 3.81
N ASN A 182 2.88 3.25 4.96
CA ASN A 182 3.35 1.89 5.18
C ASN A 182 2.56 0.86 4.36
N ALA A 183 1.25 1.04 4.22
CA ALA A 183 0.44 0.21 3.33
C ALA A 183 0.86 0.34 1.85
N LEU A 184 1.08 1.57 1.36
CA LEU A 184 1.56 1.80 0.00
C LEU A 184 2.99 1.29 -0.21
N ASP A 185 3.85 1.44 0.79
CA ASP A 185 5.24 0.94 0.79
C ASP A 185 5.27 -0.58 0.67
N ALA A 186 4.52 -1.28 1.53
CA ALA A 186 4.41 -2.74 1.48
C ALA A 186 3.82 -3.23 0.15
N ALA A 187 2.82 -2.52 -0.39
CA ALA A 187 2.28 -2.83 -1.72
C ALA A 187 3.32 -2.57 -2.82
N ASN A 188 3.98 -1.42 -2.85
CA ASN A 188 5.03 -1.11 -3.83
C ASN A 188 6.23 -2.09 -3.77
N ASN A 189 6.48 -2.68 -2.60
CA ASN A 189 7.51 -3.70 -2.37
C ASN A 189 7.02 -5.14 -2.57
N ASN A 190 5.77 -5.36 -3.04
CA ASN A 190 5.21 -6.69 -3.30
C ASN A 190 5.02 -7.57 -2.05
N GLU A 191 4.79 -6.97 -0.89
CA GLU A 191 4.68 -7.66 0.40
C GLU A 191 3.23 -7.78 0.89
N ALA A 192 2.31 -6.99 0.34
CA ALA A 192 0.97 -6.83 0.90
C ALA A 192 -0.18 -7.39 0.04
N PHE A 193 0.06 -7.85 -1.20
CA PHE A 193 -1.04 -8.27 -2.07
C PHE A 193 -1.61 -9.60 -1.64
N VAL A 194 -2.94 -9.69 -1.65
CA VAL A 194 -3.64 -10.95 -1.43
C VAL A 194 -3.42 -11.86 -2.64
N ASN A 195 -2.78 -13.00 -2.44
CA ASN A 195 -2.65 -14.00 -3.49
C ASN A 195 -4.00 -14.65 -3.78
N ARG A 196 -4.28 -14.86 -5.07
CA ARG A 196 -5.49 -15.58 -5.51
C ARG A 196 -5.44 -17.07 -5.19
N GLU A 197 -4.23 -17.61 -5.08
CA GLU A 197 -3.97 -18.99 -4.72
C GLU A 197 -3.28 -19.05 -3.36
N PRO A 198 -3.52 -20.11 -2.56
CA PRO A 198 -2.74 -20.38 -1.36
C PRO A 198 -1.26 -20.37 -1.68
N CYS A 199 -0.43 -19.71 -0.86
CA CYS A 199 1.01 -19.84 -1.02
C CYS A 199 1.44 -21.29 -0.84
N CYS A 200 2.48 -21.70 -1.56
CA CYS A 200 3.14 -22.96 -1.29
C CYS A 200 3.51 -23.02 0.20
N PHE A 201 3.08 -24.06 0.89
CA PHE A 201 3.48 -24.30 2.26
C PHE A 201 4.98 -24.58 2.29
N GLN A 202 5.78 -23.61 2.73
CA GLN A 202 7.19 -23.80 2.96
C GLN A 202 7.36 -24.32 4.40
N SER A 203 7.53 -25.63 4.53
CA SER A 203 7.98 -26.21 5.79
C SER A 203 9.43 -25.75 6.04
N PRO A 204 9.77 -25.25 7.24
CA PRO A 204 11.16 -25.03 7.61
C PRO A 204 11.79 -26.40 7.88
N TYR A 205 12.33 -27.03 6.83
CA TYR A 205 13.35 -28.06 6.95
C TYR A 205 14.56 -27.63 6.15
#